data_AF-A0A523SX12-F1
#
_entry.id   AF-A0A523SX12-F1
#
_cell.length_a   1.000
_cell.length_b   1.000
_cell.length_c   1.000
_cell.angle_alpha   90.00
_cell.angle_beta   90.00
_cell.angle_gamma   90.00
#
_symmetry.space_group_name_H-M   'P 1'
#
loop_
_entity.id
_entity.type
_entity.pdbx_description
1 polymer ?
#
loop_
_entity_poly.entity_id
_entity_poly.type
_entity_poly.pdbx_seq_one_letter_code
_entity_poly.pdbx_strand_id
1 'polypeptide(L)'
;MTKKRKRKYTKAPAITGIQLLRLFKKAGGKIVGRCDHGYAIQIFVKGQYRITTVQDRSDPIPPTTLGQILGPKQTFLGKRGLLNLLNEHGL
;
A
#
# COMPACT_ATOMS: atom_id res chain seq x y z
N MET A 1 -3.44 -17.21 25.87
CA MET A 1 -3.08 -16.46 24.64
C MET A 1 -3.94 -15.20 24.56
N THR A 2 -3.41 -14.05 24.94
CA THR A 2 -4.11 -12.76 24.84
C THR A 2 -4.20 -12.34 23.37
N LYS A 3 -5.40 -12.37 22.79
CA LYS A 3 -5.67 -11.75 21.48
C LYS A 3 -5.38 -10.26 21.61
N LYS A 4 -4.19 -9.79 21.18
CA LYS A 4 -3.91 -8.36 21.01
C LYS A 4 -5.06 -7.77 20.18
N ARG A 5 -5.84 -6.84 20.75
CA ARG A 5 -6.86 -6.09 20.01
C ARG A 5 -6.15 -5.46 18.80
N LYS A 6 -6.41 -5.97 17.58
CA LYS A 6 -5.89 -5.34 16.36
C LYS A 6 -6.41 -3.90 16.34
N ARG A 7 -5.48 -2.94 16.28
CA ARG A 7 -5.80 -1.52 16.17
C ARG A 7 -6.62 -1.36 14.89
N LYS A 8 -7.88 -0.93 15.01
CA LYS A 8 -8.73 -0.68 13.85
C LYS A 8 -8.40 0.69 13.28
N TYR A 9 -7.83 0.72 12.08
CA TYR A 9 -7.58 1.93 11.33
C TYR A 9 -8.90 2.47 10.79
N THR A 10 -9.31 3.63 11.29
CA THR A 10 -10.47 4.40 10.82
C THR A 10 -10.07 5.60 9.95
N LYS A 11 -8.81 6.02 10.04
CA LYS A 11 -8.18 7.05 9.23
C LYS A 11 -6.88 6.51 8.66
N ALA A 12 -6.53 6.94 7.45
CA ALA A 12 -5.25 6.58 6.86
C ALA A 12 -4.13 7.24 7.68
N PRO A 13 -3.22 6.47 8.30
CA PRO A 13 -2.07 7.04 8.98
C PRO A 13 -1.12 7.65 7.95
N ALA A 14 -0.21 8.51 8.42
CA ALA A 14 0.99 8.83 7.65
C ALA A 14 1.75 7.52 7.38
N ILE A 15 1.96 7.21 6.11
CA ILE A 15 2.60 5.96 5.66
C ILE A 15 3.80 6.31 4.78
N THR A 16 4.92 5.63 5.00
CA THR A 16 6.11 5.79 4.15
C THR A 16 6.01 4.90 2.91
N GLY A 17 6.83 5.20 1.91
CA GLY A 17 6.95 4.37 0.72
C GLY A 17 7.31 2.91 1.01
N ILE A 18 8.28 2.73 1.92
CA ILE A 18 8.71 1.41 2.39
C ILE A 18 7.57 0.66 3.09
N GLN A 19 6.79 1.34 3.94
CA GLN A 19 5.65 0.74 4.61
C GLN A 19 4.55 0.34 3.63
N LEU A 20 4.27 1.17 2.63
CA LEU A 20 3.29 0.87 1.59
C LEU A 20 3.70 -0.36 0.75
N LEU A 21 4.97 -0.45 0.37
CA LEU A 21 5.53 -1.64 -0.32
C LEU A 21 5.38 -2.91 0.53
N ARG A 22 5.72 -2.83 1.82
CA ARG A 22 5.55 -3.97 2.75
C ARG A 22 4.09 -4.38 2.86
N LEU A 23 3.17 -3.42 2.94
CA LEU A 23 1.75 -3.67 3.02
C LEU A 23 1.24 -4.40 1.76
N PHE A 24 1.62 -3.94 0.57
CA PHE A 24 1.27 -4.60 -0.68
C PHE A 24 1.88 -6.00 -0.79
N LYS A 25 3.12 -6.22 -0.33
CA LYS A 25 3.70 -7.57 -0.26
C LYS A 25 2.92 -8.49 0.66
N LYS A 26 2.53 -8.01 1.85
CA LYS A 26 1.69 -8.79 2.80
C LYS A 26 0.33 -9.14 2.19
N ALA A 27 -0.19 -8.30 1.29
CA ALA A 27 -1.43 -8.52 0.55
C ALA A 27 -1.27 -9.42 -0.70
N GLY A 28 -0.10 -10.06 -0.88
CA GLY A 28 0.17 -10.95 -2.03
C GLY A 28 0.77 -10.24 -3.25
N GLY A 29 1.10 -8.96 -3.15
CA GLY A 29 1.80 -8.23 -4.20
C GLY A 29 3.25 -8.72 -4.39
N LYS A 30 3.75 -8.64 -5.63
CA LYS A 30 5.09 -9.09 -6.01
C LYS A 30 5.92 -7.93 -6.54
N ILE A 31 7.13 -7.74 -6.01
CA ILE A 31 8.09 -6.80 -6.60
C ILE A 31 8.53 -7.39 -7.95
N VAL A 32 8.36 -6.61 -9.01
CA VAL A 32 8.68 -7.02 -10.38
C VAL A 32 9.93 -6.32 -10.93
N GLY A 33 10.39 -5.25 -10.28
CA GLY A 33 11.61 -4.55 -10.67
C GLY A 33 11.99 -3.42 -9.73
N ARG A 34 13.25 -2.99 -9.85
CA ARG A 34 13.78 -1.76 -9.25
C ARG A 34 13.68 -0.64 -10.28
N CYS A 35 13.28 0.54 -9.84
CA CYS A 35 13.33 1.79 -10.62
C CYS A 35 14.23 2.79 -9.90
N ASP A 36 14.65 3.85 -10.59
CA ASP A 36 15.59 4.86 -10.06
C ASP A 36 15.14 5.49 -8.73
N HIS A 37 13.83 5.57 -8.50
CA HIS A 37 13.25 6.22 -7.33
C HIS A 37 12.43 5.29 -6.43
N GLY A 38 12.37 3.98 -6.71
CA GLY A 38 11.44 3.10 -6.02
C GLY A 38 11.40 1.66 -6.52
N TYR A 39 10.36 0.94 -6.17
CA TYR A 39 10.12 -0.42 -6.66
C TYR A 39 8.83 -0.47 -7.45
N ALA A 40 8.88 -1.16 -8.58
CA ALA A 40 7.69 -1.57 -9.30
C ALA A 40 7.11 -2.80 -8.61
N ILE A 41 5.84 -2.70 -8.20
CA ILE A 41 5.11 -3.77 -7.53
C ILE A 41 3.85 -4.10 -8.33
N GLN A 42 3.70 -5.38 -8.62
CA GLN A 42 2.51 -5.95 -9.21
C GLN A 42 1.54 -6.36 -8.10
N ILE A 43 0.29 -5.94 -8.21
CA ILE A 43 -0.79 -6.29 -7.27
C ILE A 43 -2.00 -6.79 -8.06
N PHE A 44 -2.78 -7.69 -7.48
CA PHE A 44 -4.02 -8.16 -8.07
C PHE A 44 -5.20 -7.43 -7.45
N VAL A 45 -5.89 -6.61 -8.24
CA VAL A 45 -7.02 -5.80 -7.76
C VAL A 45 -8.16 -5.86 -8.77
N LYS A 46 -9.36 -6.17 -8.29
CA LYS A 46 -10.59 -6.30 -9.11
C LYS A 46 -10.44 -7.21 -10.34
N GLY A 47 -9.82 -8.37 -10.16
CA GLY A 47 -9.71 -9.37 -11.22
C GLY A 47 -8.58 -9.11 -12.22
N GLN A 48 -7.76 -8.08 -12.03
CA GLN A 48 -6.67 -7.72 -12.94
C GLN A 48 -5.37 -7.47 -12.19
N TYR A 49 -4.24 -7.81 -12.82
CA TYR A 49 -2.93 -7.38 -12.34
C TYR A 49 -2.69 -5.92 -12.71
N ARG A 50 -2.23 -5.15 -11.75
CA ARG A 50 -1.84 -3.75 -11.90
C ARG A 50 -0.40 -3.58 -11.43
N ILE A 51 0.37 -2.78 -12.16
CA ILE A 51 1.73 -2.41 -11.78
C ILE A 51 1.70 -0.96 -11.31
N THR A 52 2.26 -0.71 -10.14
CA THR A 52 2.49 0.64 -9.62
C THR A 52 3.94 0.77 -9.17
N THR A 53 4.49 1.97 -9.29
CA THR A 53 5.81 2.29 -8.74
C THR A 53 5.63 3.02 -7.44
N VAL A 54 6.19 2.46 -6.37
CA VAL A 54 6.17 3.09 -5.04
C VAL A 54 7.59 3.52 -4.70
N GLN A 55 7.75 4.80 -4.34
CA GLN A 55 9.04 5.32 -3.94
C GLN A 55 9.53 4.61 -2.67
N ASP A 56 10.81 4.27 -2.57
CA ASP A 56 11.37 3.57 -1.40
C ASP A 56 11.95 4.53 -0.38
N ARG A 57 11.21 5.58 -0.06
CA ARG A 57 11.66 6.59 0.90
C ARG A 57 11.17 6.32 2.32
N SER A 58 11.92 6.84 3.28
CA SER A 58 11.62 6.79 4.72
C SER A 58 10.73 7.93 5.19
N ASP A 59 10.58 9.01 4.41
CA ASP A 59 9.63 10.07 4.69
C ASP A 59 8.18 9.63 4.40
N PRO A 60 7.20 10.17 5.15
CA PRO A 60 5.79 9.92 4.86
C PRO A 60 5.40 10.42 3.48
N ILE A 61 4.64 9.60 2.75
CA ILE A 61 4.10 9.97 1.44
C ILE A 61 3.08 11.12 1.64
N PRO A 62 3.18 12.22 0.89
CA PRO A 62 2.18 13.28 0.93
C PRO A 62 0.78 12.75 0.61
N PRO A 63 -0.29 13.25 1.26
CA PRO A 63 -1.65 12.74 1.06
C PRO A 63 -2.11 12.74 -0.41
N THR A 64 -1.71 13.76 -1.18
CA THR A 64 -2.02 13.87 -2.61
C THR A 64 -1.36 12.76 -3.42
N THR A 65 -0.06 12.52 -3.20
CA THR A 65 0.70 11.44 -3.86
C THR A 65 0.16 10.07 -3.47
N LEU A 66 -0.15 9.86 -2.19
CA LEU A 66 -0.78 8.63 -1.72
C LEU A 66 -2.15 8.43 -2.39
N GLY A 67 -2.95 9.49 -2.52
CA GLY A 67 -4.23 9.47 -3.25
C GLY A 67 -4.08 9.07 -4.71
N GLN A 68 -3.03 9.53 -5.39
CA GLN A 68 -2.73 9.14 -6.78
C GLN A 68 -2.34 7.66 -6.89
N ILE A 69 -1.50 7.16 -5.98
CA ILE A 69 -1.11 5.73 -5.94
C ILE A 69 -2.33 4.84 -5.68
N LEU A 70 -3.18 5.23 -4.72
CA LEU A 70 -4.40 4.50 -4.39
C LEU A 70 -5.49 4.63 -5.45
N GLY A 71 -5.37 5.63 -6.32
CA GLY A 71 -6.40 5.98 -7.28
C GLY A 71 -6.61 4.94 -8.39
N PRO A 72 -7.66 5.12 -9.20
CA PRO A 72 -8.03 4.21 -10.27
C PRO A 72 -6.93 3.94 -11.31
N LYS A 73 -6.06 4.93 -11.56
CA LYS A 73 -5.01 4.82 -12.58
C LYS A 73 -3.88 3.87 -12.20
N GLN A 74 -3.61 3.69 -10.90
CA GLN A 74 -2.50 2.88 -10.43
C GLN A 74 -2.96 1.59 -9.75
N THR A 75 -3.52 1.67 -8.54
CA THR A 75 -3.89 0.47 -7.78
C THR A 75 -5.38 0.19 -7.72
N PHE A 76 -6.25 1.17 -7.99
CA PHE A 76 -7.71 1.04 -7.88
C PHE A 76 -8.20 0.63 -6.47
N LEU A 77 -7.38 0.81 -5.43
CA LEU A 77 -7.73 0.47 -4.05
C LEU A 77 -8.61 1.54 -3.39
N GLY A 78 -8.30 2.81 -3.66
CA GLY A 78 -8.84 3.96 -2.96
C GLY A 78 -8.51 3.95 -1.46
N LYS A 79 -9.05 4.96 -0.75
CA LYS A 79 -8.86 5.10 0.70
C LYS A 79 -9.39 3.89 1.47
N ARG A 80 -10.55 3.35 1.08
CA ARG A 80 -11.18 2.20 1.73
C ARG A 80 -10.34 0.92 1.55
N GLY A 81 -9.81 0.69 0.35
CA GLY A 81 -8.90 -0.44 0.10
C GLY A 81 -7.65 -0.35 0.97
N LEU A 82 -7.03 0.83 1.10
CA LEU A 82 -5.91 1.02 2.01
C LEU A 82 -6.28 0.68 3.46
N LEU A 83 -7.41 1.19 3.97
CA LEU A 83 -7.85 0.89 5.34
C LEU A 83 -8.09 -0.61 5.56
N ASN A 84 -8.66 -1.31 4.58
CA ASN A 84 -8.85 -2.76 4.68
C ASN A 84 -7.51 -3.48 4.80
N LEU A 85 -6.55 -3.17 3.93
CA LEU A 85 -5.21 -3.75 3.99
C LEU A 85 -4.52 -3.49 5.33
N LEU A 86 -4.61 -2.26 5.84
CA LEU A 86 -4.06 -1.89 7.15
C LEU A 86 -4.71 -2.67 8.30
N ASN A 87 -6.03 -2.86 8.25
CA ASN A 87 -6.75 -3.63 9.26
C ASN A 87 -6.44 -5.13 9.20
N GLU A 88 -6.20 -5.67 8.01
CA GLU A 88 -5.88 -7.08 7.79
C GLU A 88 -4.44 -7.39 8.22
N HIS A 89 -3.48 -6.60 7.74
CA HIS A 89 -2.05 -6.92 7.80
C HIS A 89 -1.24 -6.07 8.80
N GLY A 90 -1.81 -4.96 9.28
CA GLY A 90 -1.08 -3.96 10.05
C GLY A 90 0.01 -3.26 9.25
N LEU A 91 0.57 -2.20 9.84
CA LEU A 91 1.84 -1.61 9.39
C LEU A 91 3.00 -2.49 9.85
#